data_AF-A0A7D4TN97-F1
#
_entry.id   AF-A0A7D4TN97-F1
#
_cell.length_a   1.000
_cell.length_b   1.000
_cell.length_c   1.000
_cell.angle_alpha   90.00
_cell.angle_beta   90.00
_cell.angle_gamma   90.00
#
_symmetry.space_group_name_H-M   'P 1'
#
loop_
_entity.id
_entity.type
_entity.pdbx_description
1 polymer ?
#
loop_
_entity_poly.entity_id
_entity_poly.type
_entity_poly.pdbx_seq_one_letter_code
_entity_poly.pdbx_strand_id
1 'polypeptide(L)'
;MDYNIVTLEIADLLIHFDYYDQLITGNPEEQVKMRNKRQEHLANFFNTEALQTGAYLNRPLSEWKELIASRLPGFKNGEIHELVEKLEKDVKKMKKLYKAQRD
;
A
#
# COMPACT_ATOMS: atom_id res chain seq x y z
N MET A 1 -15.88 11.74 6.56
CA MET A 1 -14.56 11.09 6.63
C MET A 1 -13.53 12.20 6.62
N ASP A 2 -12.53 12.16 7.51
CA ASP A 2 -11.43 13.12 7.48
C ASP A 2 -10.37 12.61 6.50
N TYR A 3 -10.22 13.29 5.36
CA TYR A 3 -9.27 12.88 4.32
C TYR A 3 -7.82 13.02 4.76
N ASN A 4 -7.49 13.93 5.67
CA ASN A 4 -6.12 14.02 6.17
C ASN A 4 -5.77 12.76 6.97
N ILE A 5 -6.68 12.32 7.84
CA ILE A 5 -6.48 11.10 8.63
C ILE A 5 -6.33 9.89 7.70
N VAL A 6 -7.25 9.72 6.74
CA VAL A 6 -7.22 8.57 5.83
C VAL A 6 -6.01 8.61 4.89
N THR A 7 -5.58 9.80 4.45
CA THR A 7 -4.33 9.94 3.70
C THR A 7 -3.13 9.46 4.50
N LEU A 8 -3.06 9.80 5.79
CA LEU A 8 -1.97 9.34 6.66
C LEU A 8 -2.02 7.82 6.88
N GLU A 9 -3.22 7.26 7.02
CA GLU A 9 -3.43 5.83 7.20
C GLU A 9 -3.03 5.01 5.97
N ILE A 10 -3.53 5.41 4.79
CA ILE A 10 -3.09 4.81 3.52
C ILE A 10 -1.58 4.94 3.40
N ALA A 11 -1.02 6.12 3.73
CA ALA A 11 0.41 6.32 3.65
C ALA A 11 1.18 5.32 4.53
N ASP A 12 0.84 5.25 5.81
CA ASP A 12 1.46 4.33 6.75
C ASP A 12 1.43 2.88 6.26
N LEU A 13 0.29 2.44 5.73
CA LEU A 13 0.13 1.08 5.19
C LEU A 13 1.03 0.83 3.97
N LEU A 14 1.18 1.82 3.09
CA LEU A 14 2.05 1.67 1.94
C LEU A 14 3.52 1.53 2.36
N ILE A 15 3.99 2.36 3.29
CA ILE A 15 5.35 2.27 3.85
C ILE A 15 5.57 0.89 4.49
N HIS A 16 4.63 0.44 5.32
CA HIS A 16 4.79 -0.83 6.02
C HIS A 16 4.83 -2.02 5.07
N PHE A 17 4.01 -2.02 4.01
CA PHE A 17 4.08 -3.07 3.01
C PHE A 17 5.49 -3.12 2.39
N ASP A 18 6.00 -1.98 1.93
CA ASP A 18 7.31 -1.92 1.27
C ASP A 18 8.45 -2.29 2.20
N TYR A 19 8.36 -1.86 3.46
CA TYR A 19 9.33 -2.23 4.49
C TYR A 19 9.43 -3.75 4.63
N TYR A 20 8.30 -4.45 4.79
CA TYR A 20 8.33 -5.92 4.88
C TYR A 20 8.75 -6.56 3.56
N ASP A 21 8.33 -6.00 2.43
CA ASP A 21 8.73 -6.48 1.11
C ASP A 21 10.25 -6.45 0.91
N GLN A 22 10.92 -5.37 1.31
CA GLN A 22 12.38 -5.26 1.22
C GLN A 22 13.13 -6.20 2.16
N LEU A 23 12.51 -6.61 3.27
CA LEU A 23 13.11 -7.52 4.25
C LEU A 23 12.93 -9.00 3.91
N ILE A 24 12.04 -9.33 2.98
CA ILE A 24 11.82 -10.71 2.53
C ILE A 24 12.90 -11.09 1.52
N THR A 25 13.68 -12.12 1.85
CA THR A 25 14.77 -12.64 1.00
C THR A 25 14.56 -14.09 0.57
N GLY A 26 13.65 -14.83 1.23
CA GLY A 26 13.25 -16.18 0.85
C GLY A 26 11.75 -16.23 0.55
N ASN A 27 11.32 -17.04 -0.43
CA ASN A 27 9.94 -17.12 -0.93
C ASN A 27 9.54 -16.05 -1.99
N PRO A 28 10.25 -15.98 -3.13
CA PRO A 28 10.00 -14.99 -4.17
C PRO A 28 8.62 -15.13 -4.84
N GLU A 29 8.07 -16.34 -4.94
CA GLU A 29 6.77 -16.57 -5.60
C GLU A 29 5.62 -15.93 -4.80
N GLU A 30 5.52 -16.21 -3.50
CA GLU A 30 4.50 -15.60 -2.65
C GLU A 30 4.71 -14.10 -2.49
N GLN A 31 5.96 -13.63 -2.47
CA GLN A 31 6.27 -12.20 -2.48
C GLN A 31 5.76 -11.51 -3.75
N VAL A 32 6.04 -12.06 -4.94
CA VAL A 32 5.56 -11.53 -6.23
C VAL A 32 4.04 -11.53 -6.29
N LYS A 33 3.39 -12.60 -5.83
CA LYS A 33 1.93 -12.71 -5.76
C LYS A 33 1.33 -11.63 -4.86
N MET A 34 1.96 -11.32 -3.73
CA MET A 34 1.53 -10.24 -2.84
C MET A 34 1.70 -8.86 -3.49
N ARG A 35 2.81 -8.61 -4.22
CA ARG A 35 3.01 -7.36 -4.98
C ARG A 35 1.93 -7.16 -6.04
N ASN A 36 1.65 -8.18 -6.84
CA ASN A 36 0.61 -8.12 -7.88
C ASN A 36 -0.76 -7.85 -7.28
N LYS A 37 -1.11 -8.54 -6.19
CA LYS A 37 -2.40 -8.32 -5.52
C LYS A 37 -2.56 -6.89 -4.99
N ARG A 38 -1.50 -6.35 -4.39
CA ARG A 38 -1.50 -4.97 -3.94
C ARG A 38 -1.66 -4.00 -5.10
N GLN A 39 -1.00 -4.24 -6.23
CA GLN A 39 -1.15 -3.43 -7.43
C GLN A 39 -2.59 -3.43 -7.93
N GLU A 40 -3.27 -4.57 -7.95
CA GLU A 40 -4.70 -4.65 -8.29
C GLU A 40 -5.57 -3.80 -7.35
N HIS A 41 -5.30 -3.85 -6.04
CA HIS A 41 -6.03 -3.02 -5.07
C HIS A 41 -5.81 -1.52 -5.30
N LEU A 42 -4.58 -1.12 -5.64
CA LEU A 42 -4.22 0.28 -5.86
C LEU A 42 -4.66 0.80 -7.23
N ALA A 43 -4.70 -0.04 -8.26
CA ALA A 43 -5.02 0.38 -9.63
C ALA A 43 -6.38 1.08 -9.74
N ASN A 44 -7.35 0.66 -8.93
CA ASN A 44 -8.68 1.25 -8.91
C ASN A 44 -8.73 2.66 -8.30
N PHE A 45 -7.77 3.00 -7.43
CA PHE A 45 -7.74 4.28 -6.71
C PHE A 45 -6.67 5.25 -7.24
N PHE A 46 -5.55 4.69 -7.67
CA PHE A 46 -4.35 5.41 -8.06
C PHE A 46 -3.96 4.95 -9.44
N ASN A 47 -4.43 5.66 -10.47
CA ASN A 47 -3.98 5.47 -11.85
C ASN A 47 -2.61 6.15 -12.09
N THR A 48 -1.72 6.06 -11.11
CA THR A 48 -0.41 6.69 -11.11
C THR A 48 0.60 5.56 -10.98
N GLU A 49 1.40 5.36 -12.03
CA GLU A 49 2.46 4.35 -12.07
C GLU A 49 3.35 4.41 -10.81
N ALA A 50 3.61 5.62 -10.30
CA ALA A 50 4.39 5.81 -9.08
C ALA A 50 3.85 5.03 -7.88
N LEU A 51 2.52 5.07 -7.63
CA LEU A 51 1.86 4.39 -6.50
C LEU A 51 1.72 2.88 -6.71
N GLN A 52 1.60 2.43 -7.97
CA GLN A 52 1.50 1.01 -8.30
C GLN A 52 2.87 0.30 -8.25
N THR A 53 3.93 0.98 -8.66
CA THR A 53 5.27 0.39 -8.78
C THR A 53 6.13 0.56 -7.54
N GLY A 54 5.67 1.30 -6.53
CA GLY A 54 6.49 1.62 -5.36
C GLY A 54 7.48 2.76 -5.58
N ALA A 55 7.51 3.38 -6.77
CA ALA A 55 8.45 4.46 -7.08
C ALA A 55 8.24 5.73 -6.22
N TYR A 56 7.13 5.84 -5.48
CA TYR A 56 6.93 6.89 -4.47
C TYR A 56 7.90 6.80 -3.30
N LEU A 57 8.52 5.66 -3.02
CA LEU A 57 9.53 5.54 -1.95
C LEU A 57 10.76 6.42 -2.19
N ASN A 58 11.02 6.77 -3.45
CA ASN A 58 12.10 7.67 -3.83
C ASN A 58 11.67 9.15 -3.77
N ARG A 59 10.45 9.44 -3.30
CA ARG A 59 9.90 10.79 -3.22
C ARG A 59 9.69 11.21 -1.75
N PRO A 60 9.75 12.52 -1.45
CA PRO A 60 9.43 13.04 -0.12
C PRO A 60 8.03 12.67 0.35
N LEU A 61 7.87 12.49 1.67
CA LEU A 61 6.59 12.14 2.30
C LEU A 61 5.42 13.07 1.92
N SER A 62 5.71 14.36 1.75
CA SER A 62 4.75 15.37 1.34
C SER A 62 4.15 15.08 -0.05
N GLU A 63 4.98 14.71 -1.02
CA GLU A 63 4.55 14.58 -2.42
C GLU A 63 3.54 13.46 -2.61
N TRP A 64 3.74 12.30 -1.99
CA TRP A 64 2.81 11.20 -2.18
C TRP A 64 1.60 11.27 -1.23
N LYS A 65 1.68 12.00 -0.11
CA LYS A 65 0.48 12.41 0.63
C LYS A 65 -0.43 13.28 -0.23
N GLU A 66 0.12 14.22 -0.99
CA GLU A 66 -0.64 15.02 -1.96
C GLU A 66 -1.23 14.13 -3.08
N LEU A 67 -0.47 13.17 -3.59
CA LEU A 67 -0.99 12.20 -4.57
C LEU A 67 -2.14 11.37 -4.02
N ILE A 68 -2.07 10.92 -2.77
CA ILE A 68 -3.16 10.17 -2.13
C ILE A 68 -4.36 11.08 -1.93
N ALA A 69 -4.17 12.22 -1.25
CA ALA A 69 -5.22 13.16 -0.90
C ALA A 69 -5.98 13.69 -2.12
N SER A 70 -5.29 13.94 -3.24
CA SER A 70 -5.94 14.43 -4.47
C SER A 70 -6.88 13.41 -5.13
N ARG A 71 -6.75 12.12 -4.81
CA ARG A 71 -7.62 11.07 -5.35
C ARG A 71 -8.84 10.78 -4.50
N LEU A 72 -8.74 10.90 -3.17
CA LEU A 72 -9.81 10.54 -2.24
C LEU A 72 -11.18 11.19 -2.54
N PRO A 73 -11.28 12.48 -2.91
CA PRO A 73 -12.57 13.12 -3.20
C PRO A 73 -13.33 12.49 -4.37
N GLY A 74 -12.67 11.74 -5.25
CA GLY A 74 -13.29 11.05 -6.39
C GLY A 74 -14.02 9.75 -6.03
N PHE A 75 -13.92 9.30 -4.78
CA PHE A 75 -14.47 8.01 -4.33
C PHE A 75 -15.47 8.18 -3.19
N LYS A 76 -16.39 7.23 -3.08
CA LYS A 76 -17.31 7.18 -1.94
C LYS A 76 -16.56 6.70 -0.70
N ASN A 77 -16.98 7.19 0.47
CA ASN A 77 -16.41 6.79 1.76
C ASN A 77 -16.32 5.26 1.95
N GLY A 78 -17.33 4.51 1.48
CA GLY A 78 -17.33 3.04 1.56
C GLY A 78 -16.22 2.39 0.73
N GLU A 79 -15.96 2.91 -0.46
CA GLU A 79 -14.87 2.44 -1.33
C GLU A 79 -13.51 2.74 -0.68
N ILE A 80 -13.37 3.92 -0.08
CA ILE A 80 -12.14 4.32 0.62
C ILE A 80 -11.88 3.42 1.84
N HIS A 81 -12.91 3.11 2.63
CA HIS A 81 -12.79 2.16 3.74
C HIS A 81 -12.37 0.76 3.25
N GLU A 82 -12.99 0.29 2.17
CA GLU A 82 -12.64 -1.02 1.59
C GLU A 82 -11.18 -1.06 1.12
N LEU A 83 -10.67 0.04 0.54
CA LEU A 83 -9.26 0.16 0.19
C LEU A 83 -8.38 0.04 1.45
N VAL A 84 -8.65 0.82 2.48
CA VAL A 84 -7.87 0.79 3.73
C VAL A 84 -7.82 -0.63 4.30
N GLU A 85 -8.97 -1.31 4.41
CA GLU A 85 -9.01 -2.70 4.88
C GLU A 85 -8.20 -3.66 4.00
N LYS A 86 -8.22 -3.48 2.67
CA LYS A 86 -7.41 -4.30 1.75
C LYS A 86 -5.93 -4.08 2.00
N LEU A 87 -5.50 -2.83 2.15
CA LEU A 87 -4.10 -2.48 2.43
C LEU A 87 -3.64 -3.01 3.79
N GLU A 88 -4.47 -2.93 4.84
CA GLU A 88 -4.19 -3.56 6.13
C GLU A 88 -3.97 -5.07 6.02
N LYS A 89 -4.84 -5.76 5.25
CA LYS A 89 -4.71 -7.20 5.00
C LYS A 89 -3.42 -7.52 4.25
N ASP A 90 -3.03 -6.69 3.30
CA ASP A 90 -1.79 -6.86 2.53
C ASP A 90 -0.56 -6.72 3.43
N VAL A 91 -0.49 -5.65 4.24
CA VAL A 91 0.59 -5.45 5.24
C VAL A 91 0.68 -6.62 6.21
N LYS A 92 -0.47 -7.08 6.74
CA LYS A 92 -0.53 -8.21 7.67
C LYS A 92 0.02 -9.49 7.04
N LYS A 93 -0.24 -9.73 5.75
CA LYS A 93 0.29 -10.89 5.02
C LYS A 93 1.78 -10.77 4.76
N MET A 94 2.27 -9.60 4.33
CA MET A 94 3.71 -9.38 4.15
C MET A 94 4.49 -9.57 5.44
N LYS A 95 3.98 -9.04 6.56
CA LYS A 95 4.55 -9.27 7.90
C LYS A 95 4.61 -10.76 8.26
N LYS A 96 3.58 -11.54 7.92
CA LYS A 96 3.57 -13.00 8.15
C LYS A 96 4.62 -13.71 7.30
N LEU A 97 4.73 -13.37 6.02
CA LEU A 97 5.74 -13.95 5.12
C LEU A 97 7.17 -13.66 5.61
N TYR A 98 7.42 -12.42 6.05
CA TYR A 98 8.69 -12.04 6.66
C TYR A 98 9.00 -12.87 7.92
N LYS A 99 8.03 -13.03 8.82
CA LYS A 99 8.23 -13.84 10.04
C LYS A 99 8.53 -15.31 9.72
N ALA A 100 7.82 -15.89 8.76
CA ALA A 100 7.99 -17.28 8.36
C ALA A 100 9.38 -17.60 7.75
N GLN A 101 10.18 -16.60 7.40
CA GLN A 101 11.58 -16.79 6.95
C GLN A 101 12.59 -16.79 8.09
N ARG A 102 12.16 -16.37 9.29
CA ARG A 102 13.01 -16.27 10.48
C ARG A 102 12.76 -17.40 11.48
N ASP A 103 11.70 -18.16 11.27
CA ASP A 103 11.35 -19.37 12.01
C ASP A 103 11.89 -20.60 11.26
#